data_AF-A0A1U9MCK0-F1
#
_entry.id   AF-A0A1U9MCK0-F1
#
_cell.length_a   1.000
_cell.length_b   1.000
_cell.length_c   1.000
_cell.angle_alpha   90.00
_cell.angle_beta   90.00
_cell.angle_gamma   90.00
#
_symmetry.space_group_name_H-M   'P 1'
#
loop_
_entity.id
_entity.type
_entity.pdbx_description
1 polymer ?
#
loop_
_entity_poly.entity_id
_entity_poly.type
_entity_poly.pdbx_seq_one_letter_code
_entity_poly.pdbx_strand_id
1 'polypeptide(L)'
;MGKLQITPGEIISFWLDAGKDKWFGQDEQFDALIRENFLTLWRVALSGRLKHWLESDEGLLALTIILDQFPRYMFRGDPRAYCSDNDARKIAQLALEKRTDQRIAPELRGFLYMPFEHSEKIADQEKSIELFTALKMKPCCRVPKFIATSSGNSVAFLNATKLLAARPALTNRFFLIKIIIITGISSFRPKRKRLPIRK
;
A
#
# COMPACT_ATOMS: atom_id res chain seq x y z
N MET A 1 6.82 28.39 -23.52
CA MET A 1 6.86 26.92 -23.72
C MET A 1 5.91 26.29 -22.71
N GLY A 2 4.70 25.95 -23.14
CA GLY A 2 3.69 25.34 -22.28
C GLY A 2 4.15 23.96 -21.84
N LYS A 3 4.16 23.68 -20.53
CA LYS A 3 4.29 22.30 -20.05
C LYS A 3 3.12 21.52 -20.64
N LEU A 4 3.42 20.59 -21.55
CA LEU A 4 2.50 19.54 -21.95
C LEU A 4 1.94 18.91 -20.66
N GLN A 5 0.62 18.96 -20.53
CA GLN A 5 -0.08 18.41 -19.36
C GLN A 5 0.11 16.90 -19.39
N ILE A 6 0.74 16.35 -18.34
CA ILE A 6 0.87 14.90 -18.20
C ILE A 6 -0.53 14.29 -18.17
N THR A 7 -0.76 13.24 -18.95
CA THR A 7 -2.03 12.52 -19.12
C THR A 7 -2.07 11.23 -18.29
N PRO A 8 -3.26 10.64 -18.05
CA PRO A 8 -3.36 9.32 -17.43
C PRO A 8 -2.57 8.24 -18.18
N GLY A 9 -2.67 8.23 -19.51
CA GLY A 9 -1.98 7.26 -20.38
C GLY A 9 -0.47 7.33 -20.25
N GLU A 10 0.12 8.52 -20.16
CA GLU A 10 1.57 8.68 -19.94
C GLU A 10 2.03 8.11 -18.59
N ILE A 11 1.20 8.23 -17.55
CA ILE A 11 1.49 7.64 -16.24
C ILE A 11 1.45 6.11 -16.30
N ILE A 12 0.44 5.57 -16.97
CA ILE A 12 0.29 4.12 -17.13
C ILE A 12 1.43 3.57 -17.99
N SER A 13 1.79 4.24 -19.09
CA SER A 13 2.91 3.84 -19.95
C SER A 13 4.22 3.86 -19.17
N PHE A 14 4.54 4.97 -18.49
CA PHE A 14 5.73 5.07 -17.65
C PHE A 14 5.80 3.93 -16.62
N TRP A 15 4.67 3.61 -15.99
CA TRP A 15 4.60 2.56 -14.99
C TRP A 15 4.80 1.18 -15.60
N LEU A 16 4.17 0.88 -16.74
CA LEU A 16 4.36 -0.37 -17.47
C LEU A 16 5.80 -0.54 -17.96
N ASP A 17 6.40 0.51 -18.52
CA ASP A 17 7.77 0.50 -19.05
C ASP A 17 8.81 0.25 -17.94
N ALA A 18 8.55 0.72 -16.72
CA ALA A 18 9.39 0.41 -15.57
C ALA A 18 9.39 -1.08 -15.22
N GLY A 19 8.23 -1.74 -15.37
CA GLY A 19 8.07 -3.18 -15.18
C GLY A 19 8.21 -3.69 -13.74
N LYS A 20 7.93 -4.99 -13.57
CA LYS A 20 7.82 -5.66 -12.25
C LYS A 20 9.10 -5.56 -11.40
N ASP A 21 10.27 -5.56 -12.03
CA ASP A 21 11.54 -5.49 -11.31
C ASP A 21 11.70 -4.15 -10.57
N LYS A 22 11.20 -3.05 -11.16
CA LYS A 22 11.18 -1.73 -10.52
C LYS A 22 10.01 -1.56 -9.55
N TRP A 23 8.88 -2.21 -9.80
CA TRP A 23 7.69 -2.12 -8.92
C TRP A 23 7.93 -2.71 -7.53
N PHE A 24 8.77 -3.75 -7.41
CA PHE A 24 8.99 -4.46 -6.14
C PHE A 24 10.44 -4.39 -5.64
N GLY A 25 11.31 -3.75 -6.41
CA GLY A 25 12.71 -3.51 -6.04
C GLY A 25 12.91 -2.25 -5.20
N GLN A 26 14.11 -2.13 -4.64
CA GLN A 26 14.65 -0.85 -4.17
C GLN A 26 15.69 -0.39 -5.18
N ASP A 27 15.48 0.80 -5.72
CA ASP A 27 16.37 1.41 -6.70
C ASP A 27 16.34 2.93 -6.50
N GLU A 28 17.40 3.46 -5.93
CA GLU A 28 17.52 4.88 -5.63
C GLU A 28 17.48 5.76 -6.89
N GLN A 29 17.94 5.25 -8.04
CA GLN A 29 17.87 5.99 -9.31
C GLN A 29 16.42 6.10 -9.78
N PHE A 30 15.65 5.02 -9.63
CA PHE A 30 14.24 5.03 -9.97
C PHE A 30 13.41 5.89 -8.99
N ASP A 31 13.76 5.88 -7.70
CA ASP A 31 13.17 6.77 -6.70
C ASP A 31 13.39 8.25 -7.06
N ALA A 32 14.63 8.60 -7.42
CA ALA A 32 14.99 9.95 -7.86
C ALA A 32 14.22 10.34 -9.12
N LEU A 33 14.16 9.44 -10.12
CA LEU A 33 13.41 9.65 -11.36
C LEU A 33 11.93 9.93 -11.10
N ILE A 34 11.28 9.14 -10.24
CA ILE A 34 9.86 9.36 -9.89
C ILE A 34 9.69 10.71 -9.19
N ARG A 35 10.57 11.03 -8.24
CA ARG A 35 10.49 12.27 -7.48
C ARG A 35 10.69 13.49 -8.38
N GLU A 36 11.69 13.49 -9.25
CA GLU A 36 12.00 14.62 -10.14
C GLU A 36 10.86 14.88 -11.13
N ASN A 37 10.30 13.82 -11.74
CA ASN A 37 9.31 13.97 -12.78
C ASN A 37 7.87 14.16 -12.25
N PHE A 38 7.51 13.50 -11.14
CA PHE A 38 6.11 13.39 -10.74
C PHE A 38 5.77 14.04 -9.40
N LEU A 39 6.73 14.60 -8.65
CA LEU A 39 6.43 15.23 -7.34
C LEU A 39 5.41 16.38 -7.48
N THR A 40 5.52 17.16 -8.55
CA THR A 40 4.55 18.25 -8.81
C THR A 40 3.17 17.67 -9.13
N LEU A 41 3.10 16.62 -9.95
CA LEU A 41 1.84 15.96 -10.31
C LEU A 41 1.17 15.33 -9.09
N TRP A 42 1.93 14.65 -8.22
CA TRP A 42 1.42 14.11 -6.97
C TRP A 42 0.80 15.19 -6.08
N ARG A 43 1.44 16.37 -5.95
CA ARG A 43 0.85 17.52 -5.22
C ARG A 43 -0.44 18.02 -5.85
N VAL A 44 -0.52 18.05 -7.18
CA VAL A 44 -1.74 18.44 -7.91
C VAL A 44 -2.87 17.43 -7.66
N ALA A 45 -2.57 16.13 -7.75
CA ALA A 45 -3.49 15.04 -7.45
C ALA A 45 -4.01 15.13 -6.00
N LEU A 46 -3.10 15.30 -5.03
CA LEU A 46 -3.41 15.43 -3.60
C LEU A 46 -4.30 16.66 -3.32
N SER A 47 -4.13 17.75 -4.06
CA SER A 47 -4.99 18.94 -3.96
C SER A 47 -6.38 18.78 -4.59
N GLY A 48 -6.68 17.61 -5.19
CA GLY A 48 -7.95 17.34 -5.85
C GLY A 48 -8.15 18.10 -7.17
N ARG A 49 -7.07 18.62 -7.78
CA ARG A 49 -7.14 19.36 -9.05
C ARG A 49 -7.22 18.48 -10.30
N LEU A 50 -7.06 17.17 -10.15
CA LEU A 50 -7.22 16.18 -11.23
C LEU A 50 -8.58 15.47 -11.21
N LYS A 51 -9.64 16.10 -10.67
CA LYS A 51 -10.98 15.49 -10.57
C LYS A 51 -11.54 14.99 -11.90
N HIS A 52 -11.23 15.66 -13.01
CA HIS A 52 -11.65 15.24 -14.35
C HIS A 52 -11.11 13.85 -14.75
N TRP A 53 -10.02 13.36 -14.12
CA TRP A 53 -9.52 12.00 -14.36
C TRP A 53 -10.42 10.91 -13.76
N LEU A 54 -11.34 11.25 -12.86
CA LEU A 54 -12.27 10.29 -12.27
C LEU A 54 -13.34 9.80 -13.27
N GLU A 55 -13.41 10.42 -14.45
CA GLU A 55 -14.39 10.13 -15.49
C GLU A 55 -13.98 8.96 -16.39
N SER A 56 -12.70 8.56 -16.40
CA SER A 56 -12.19 7.47 -17.24
C SER A 56 -11.52 6.36 -16.42
N ASP A 57 -11.49 5.17 -17.01
CA ASP A 57 -10.82 4.00 -16.42
C ASP A 57 -9.31 4.23 -16.24
N GLU A 58 -8.66 4.80 -17.26
CA GLU A 58 -7.24 5.17 -17.20
C GLU A 58 -6.98 6.22 -16.12
N GLY A 59 -7.84 7.23 -16.00
CA GLY A 59 -7.67 8.29 -15.02
C GLY A 59 -7.83 7.79 -13.58
N LEU A 60 -8.76 6.88 -13.32
CA LEU A 60 -8.91 6.21 -12.03
C LEU A 60 -7.68 5.38 -11.66
N LEU A 61 -7.15 4.61 -12.62
CA LEU A 61 -5.93 3.82 -12.42
C LEU A 61 -4.71 4.73 -12.18
N ALA A 62 -4.50 5.74 -13.02
CA ALA A 62 -3.37 6.66 -12.91
C ALA A 62 -3.40 7.43 -11.59
N LEU A 63 -4.56 7.94 -11.17
CA LEU A 63 -4.70 8.58 -9.85
C LEU A 63 -4.38 7.63 -8.70
N THR A 64 -4.81 6.37 -8.81
CA THR A 64 -4.50 5.37 -7.79
C THR A 64 -2.98 5.14 -7.69
N ILE A 65 -2.29 4.97 -8.82
CA ILE A 65 -0.83 4.81 -8.87
C ILE A 65 -0.12 6.05 -8.29
N ILE A 66 -0.52 7.26 -8.71
CA ILE A 66 0.08 8.51 -8.24
C ILE A 66 -0.09 8.68 -6.73
N LEU A 67 -1.27 8.38 -6.19
CA LEU A 67 -1.56 8.62 -4.77
C LEU A 67 -1.09 7.49 -3.85
N ASP A 68 -0.97 6.26 -4.34
CA ASP A 68 -0.61 5.09 -3.55
C ASP A 68 0.87 4.70 -3.70
N GLN A 69 1.32 4.56 -4.94
CA GLN A 69 2.63 4.01 -5.26
C GLN A 69 3.71 5.08 -5.19
N PHE A 70 3.58 6.18 -5.95
CA PHE A 70 4.62 7.19 -6.06
C PHE A 70 5.15 7.74 -4.72
N PRO A 71 4.33 8.00 -3.70
CA PRO A 71 4.82 8.51 -2.41
C PRO A 71 5.77 7.55 -1.71
N ARG A 72 5.63 6.23 -1.96
CA ARG A 72 6.50 5.18 -1.38
C ARG A 72 7.89 5.17 -2.01
N TYR A 73 8.01 5.63 -3.27
CA TYR A 73 9.29 5.88 -3.94
C TYR A 73 9.84 7.25 -3.56
N MET A 74 8.99 8.28 -3.62
CA MET A 74 9.39 9.65 -3.33
C MET A 74 9.90 9.77 -1.90
N PHE A 75 9.23 9.21 -0.89
CA PHE A 75 9.47 9.54 0.52
C PHE A 75 9.88 8.33 1.36
N ARG A 76 10.82 7.50 0.88
CA ARG A 76 11.30 6.33 1.64
C ARG A 76 11.74 6.70 3.07
N GLY A 77 11.27 5.94 4.04
CA GLY A 77 11.57 6.15 5.46
C GLY A 77 10.89 7.37 6.09
N ASP A 78 10.02 8.08 5.37
CA ASP A 78 9.38 9.30 5.82
C ASP A 78 7.84 9.14 5.89
N PRO A 79 7.17 9.68 6.94
CA PRO A 79 5.71 9.58 7.06
C PRO A 79 4.90 10.13 5.87
N ARG A 80 5.49 11.03 5.07
CA ARG A 80 4.86 11.56 3.84
C ARG A 80 4.56 10.47 2.82
N ALA A 81 5.25 9.32 2.86
CA ALA A 81 4.95 8.18 1.99
C ALA A 81 3.52 7.64 2.15
N TYR A 82 2.85 7.95 3.27
CA TYR A 82 1.54 7.40 3.61
C TYR A 82 0.43 8.47 3.65
N CYS A 83 0.77 9.74 3.42
CA CYS A 83 -0.16 10.84 3.66
C CYS A 83 -1.33 10.90 2.65
N SER A 84 -1.18 10.27 1.49
CA SER A 84 -2.23 10.17 0.46
C SER A 84 -2.95 8.83 0.42
N ASP A 85 -2.64 7.89 1.33
CA ASP A 85 -3.22 6.53 1.33
C ASP A 85 -4.75 6.55 1.45
N ASN A 86 -5.30 7.49 2.22
CA ASN A 86 -6.76 7.61 2.37
C ASN A 86 -7.43 8.05 1.06
N ASP A 87 -6.81 8.96 0.30
CA ASP A 87 -7.36 9.44 -0.96
C ASP A 87 -7.20 8.38 -2.05
N ALA A 88 -6.05 7.71 -2.11
CA ALA A 88 -5.86 6.54 -2.97
C ALA A 88 -6.95 5.47 -2.75
N ARG A 89 -7.29 5.18 -1.49
CA ARG A 89 -8.34 4.21 -1.16
C ARG A 89 -9.74 4.64 -1.63
N LYS A 90 -10.06 5.93 -1.56
CA LYS A 90 -11.33 6.45 -2.10
C LYS A 90 -11.38 6.31 -3.63
N ILE A 91 -10.27 6.58 -4.32
CA ILE A 91 -10.21 6.42 -5.78
C ILE A 91 -10.33 4.94 -6.16
N ALA A 92 -9.61 4.05 -5.48
CA ALA A 92 -9.72 2.62 -5.67
C ALA A 92 -11.14 2.10 -5.42
N GLN A 93 -11.81 2.57 -4.36
CA GLN A 93 -13.20 2.25 -4.07
C GLN A 93 -14.12 2.65 -5.23
N LEU A 94 -13.98 3.89 -5.74
CA LEU A 94 -14.75 4.36 -6.89
C LEU A 94 -14.46 3.54 -8.17
N ALA A 95 -13.21 3.14 -8.38
CA ALA A 95 -12.83 2.30 -9.52
C ALA A 95 -13.52 0.93 -9.47
N LEU A 96 -13.61 0.31 -8.30
CA LEU A 96 -14.34 -0.95 -8.12
C LEU A 96 -15.84 -0.79 -8.30
N GLU A 97 -16.44 0.28 -7.79
CA GLU A 97 -17.87 0.60 -7.99
C GLU A 97 -18.19 0.76 -9.48
N LYS A 98 -17.28 1.37 -10.24
CA LYS A 98 -17.38 1.51 -11.69
C LYS A 98 -16.95 0.26 -12.46
N ARG A 99 -16.51 -0.82 -11.80
CA ARG A 99 -15.95 -2.03 -12.42
C ARG A 99 -14.78 -1.76 -13.37
N THR A 100 -14.00 -0.71 -13.09
CA THR A 100 -12.82 -0.32 -13.88
C THR A 100 -11.78 -1.45 -13.92
N ASP A 101 -11.61 -2.16 -12.80
CA ASP A 101 -10.75 -3.34 -12.70
C ASP A 101 -11.06 -4.40 -13.76
N GLN A 102 -12.32 -4.55 -14.16
CA GLN A 102 -12.75 -5.51 -15.18
C GLN A 102 -12.45 -5.05 -16.62
N ARG A 103 -12.22 -3.75 -16.83
CA ARG A 103 -12.01 -3.13 -18.15
C ARG A 103 -10.57 -2.73 -18.44
N ILE A 104 -9.67 -2.80 -17.45
CA ILE A 104 -8.23 -2.57 -17.63
C ILE A 104 -7.46 -3.87 -17.80
N ALA A 105 -6.20 -3.74 -18.25
CA ALA A 105 -5.26 -4.84 -18.42
C ALA A 105 -5.08 -5.63 -17.10
N PRO A 106 -5.14 -6.98 -17.13
CA PRO A 106 -5.08 -7.82 -15.93
C PRO A 106 -3.89 -7.57 -15.01
N GLU A 107 -2.72 -7.28 -15.57
CA GLU A 107 -1.48 -6.99 -14.86
C GLU A 107 -1.52 -5.69 -14.05
N LEU A 108 -2.43 -4.76 -14.39
CA LEU A 108 -2.59 -3.48 -13.71
C LEU A 108 -3.65 -3.51 -12.59
N ARG A 109 -4.51 -4.54 -12.55
CA ARG A 109 -5.61 -4.64 -11.58
C ARG A 109 -5.13 -4.60 -10.14
N GLY A 110 -3.99 -5.22 -9.87
CA GLY A 110 -3.40 -5.23 -8.53
C GLY A 110 -3.21 -3.83 -7.95
N PHE A 111 -2.91 -2.83 -8.78
CA PHE A 111 -2.72 -1.45 -8.31
C PHE A 111 -4.02 -0.79 -7.84
N LEU A 112 -5.18 -1.22 -8.34
CA LEU A 112 -6.48 -0.79 -7.79
C LEU A 112 -6.79 -1.44 -6.45
N TYR A 113 -6.12 -2.55 -6.11
CA TYR A 113 -6.40 -3.31 -4.89
C TYR A 113 -5.43 -2.99 -3.76
N MET A 114 -4.18 -2.62 -4.09
CA MET A 114 -3.12 -2.25 -3.13
C MET A 114 -3.53 -1.18 -2.11
N PRO A 115 -4.34 -0.14 -2.43
CA PRO A 115 -4.77 0.82 -1.41
C PRO A 115 -5.56 0.20 -0.24
N PHE A 116 -6.23 -0.93 -0.45
CA PHE A 116 -6.88 -1.68 0.63
C PHE A 116 -5.85 -2.46 1.46
N GLU A 117 -4.86 -3.07 0.80
CA GLU A 117 -3.71 -3.75 1.41
C GLU A 117 -2.88 -2.81 2.31
N HIS A 118 -2.80 -1.53 1.94
CA HIS A 118 -2.11 -0.48 2.68
C HIS A 118 -2.93 0.10 3.84
N SER A 119 -4.22 -0.23 3.96
CA SER A 119 -5.04 0.23 5.07
C SER A 119 -4.69 -0.43 6.39
N GLU A 120 -4.82 0.31 7.49
CA GLU A 120 -4.78 -0.26 8.84
C GLU A 120 -6.15 -0.77 9.32
N LYS A 121 -7.21 -0.62 8.52
CA LYS A 121 -8.56 -1.10 8.85
C LYS A 121 -8.73 -2.57 8.47
N ILE A 122 -9.31 -3.36 9.37
CA ILE A 122 -9.56 -4.79 9.16
C ILE A 122 -10.44 -5.05 7.93
N ALA A 123 -11.54 -4.30 7.77
CA ALA A 123 -12.44 -4.46 6.63
C ALA A 123 -11.74 -4.25 5.27
N ASP A 124 -10.78 -3.33 5.22
CA ASP A 124 -9.99 -3.11 4.00
C ASP A 124 -9.01 -4.28 3.76
N GLN A 125 -8.43 -4.87 4.81
CA GLN A 125 -7.57 -6.05 4.68
C GLN A 125 -8.36 -7.28 4.17
N GLU A 126 -9.57 -7.50 4.70
CA GLU A 126 -10.47 -8.58 4.23
C GLU A 126 -10.82 -8.39 2.75
N LYS A 127 -11.20 -7.16 2.37
CA LYS A 127 -11.47 -6.79 0.98
C LYS A 127 -10.26 -6.99 0.08
N SER A 128 -9.07 -6.62 0.53
CA SER A 128 -7.83 -6.85 -0.21
C SER A 128 -7.61 -8.34 -0.48
N ILE A 129 -7.81 -9.19 0.53
CA ILE A 129 -7.65 -10.65 0.39
C ILE A 129 -8.64 -11.20 -0.65
N GLU A 130 -9.90 -10.78 -0.59
CA GLU A 130 -10.94 -11.17 -1.54
C GLU A 130 -10.55 -10.81 -2.98
N LEU A 131 -10.18 -9.55 -3.22
CA LEU A 131 -9.84 -9.03 -4.55
C LEU A 131 -8.62 -9.74 -5.16
N PHE A 132 -7.54 -9.93 -4.38
CA PHE A 132 -6.34 -10.60 -4.86
C PHE A 132 -6.56 -12.11 -5.06
N THR A 133 -7.40 -12.74 -4.23
CA THR A 133 -7.78 -14.16 -4.40
C THR A 133 -8.54 -14.35 -5.72
N ALA A 134 -9.49 -13.45 -6.03
CA ALA A 134 -10.21 -13.47 -7.30
C ALA A 134 -9.28 -13.27 -8.51
N LEU A 135 -8.21 -12.46 -8.36
CA LEU A 135 -7.19 -12.25 -9.39
C LEU A 135 -6.23 -13.45 -9.55
N LYS A 136 -6.30 -14.47 -8.69
CA LYS A 136 -5.33 -15.58 -8.59
C LYS A 136 -3.89 -15.09 -8.38
N MET A 137 -3.74 -13.90 -7.82
CA MET A 137 -2.45 -13.30 -7.48
C MET A 137 -2.26 -13.29 -5.97
N LYS A 138 -1.03 -13.46 -5.52
CA LYS A 138 -0.69 -13.24 -4.11
C LYS A 138 -0.55 -11.73 -3.88
N PRO A 139 -1.07 -11.18 -2.76
CA PRO A 139 -0.78 -9.80 -2.36
C PRO A 139 0.74 -9.57 -2.30
N CYS A 140 1.20 -8.36 -2.62
CA CYS A 140 2.62 -8.05 -2.72
C CYS A 140 3.31 -8.12 -1.35
N CYS A 141 2.60 -7.76 -0.28
CA CYS A 141 3.02 -8.01 1.09
C CYS A 141 2.50 -9.39 1.53
N ARG A 142 3.38 -10.17 2.15
CA ARG A 142 3.02 -11.48 2.71
C ARG A 142 2.07 -11.25 3.89
N VAL A 143 0.76 -11.27 3.65
CA VAL A 143 -0.23 -11.47 4.72
C VAL A 143 0.06 -12.85 5.33
N PRO A 144 0.34 -12.94 6.65
CA PRO A 144 0.47 -14.25 7.29
C PRO A 144 -0.79 -15.07 7.02
N LYS A 145 -0.64 -16.32 6.57
CA LYS A 145 -1.76 -17.26 6.47
C LYS A 145 -2.38 -17.44 7.86
N PHE A 146 -3.44 -16.70 8.15
CA PHE A 146 -4.49 -17.20 9.02
C PHE A 146 -5.67 -17.51 8.11
N ILE A 147 -5.66 -18.73 7.58
CA ILE A 147 -6.87 -19.34 7.06
C ILE A 147 -7.74 -19.51 8.30
N ALA A 148 -8.77 -18.68 8.42
CA ALA A 148 -9.87 -18.92 9.33
C ALA A 148 -10.61 -20.16 8.84
N THR A 149 -10.08 -21.36 9.12
CA THR A 149 -10.95 -22.52 9.26
C THR A 149 -11.53 -22.46 10.65
N SER A 150 -12.82 -22.14 10.71
CA SER A 150 -13.65 -22.33 11.88
C SER A 150 -13.72 -23.82 12.23
N SER A 151 -12.72 -24.34 12.93
CA SER A 151 -12.85 -25.52 13.75
C SER A 151 -11.79 -25.46 14.84
N GLY A 152 -12.27 -25.39 16.08
CA GLY A 152 -11.44 -25.14 17.26
C GLY A 152 -10.37 -26.21 17.47
N ASN A 153 -9.21 -25.79 17.95
CA ASN A 153 -8.54 -26.42 19.08
C ASN A 153 -7.37 -25.55 19.57
N SER A 154 -7.32 -25.35 20.88
CA SER A 154 -6.60 -24.27 21.59
C SER A 154 -5.08 -24.47 21.73
N VAL A 155 -4.41 -25.17 20.82
CA VAL A 155 -2.97 -25.51 20.95
C VAL A 155 -2.09 -24.83 19.88
N ALA A 156 -2.67 -24.30 18.80
CA ALA A 156 -1.91 -23.55 17.79
C ALA A 156 -1.51 -22.12 18.22
N PHE A 157 -2.07 -21.62 19.33
CA PHE A 157 -1.87 -20.26 19.82
C PHE A 157 -0.49 -20.03 20.48
N LEU A 158 0.18 -21.08 20.95
CA LEU A 158 1.45 -20.96 21.71
C LEU A 158 2.73 -21.06 20.86
N ASN A 159 2.67 -21.49 19.60
CA ASN A 159 3.88 -21.68 18.78
C ASN A 159 4.24 -20.46 17.90
N ALA A 160 3.32 -19.50 17.71
CA ALA A 160 3.60 -18.28 16.95
C ALA A 160 4.50 -17.28 17.71
N THR A 161 4.52 -17.33 19.04
CA THR A 161 5.28 -16.41 19.89
C THR A 161 6.79 -16.70 19.90
N LYS A 162 7.23 -17.95 19.68
CA LYS A 162 8.66 -18.30 19.66
C LYS A 162 9.37 -17.93 18.36
N LEU A 163 8.67 -17.89 17.23
CA LEU A 163 9.29 -17.62 15.94
C LEU A 163 9.58 -16.12 15.71
N LEU A 164 8.87 -15.23 16.41
CA LEU A 164 8.95 -13.78 16.25
C LEU A 164 9.98 -13.10 17.17
N ALA A 165 10.55 -13.81 18.15
CA ALA A 165 11.60 -13.30 19.03
C ALA A 165 13.02 -13.34 18.43
N ALA A 166 13.20 -13.97 17.26
CA ALA A 166 14.53 -14.29 16.71
C ALA A 166 15.05 -13.33 15.63
N ARG A 167 14.33 -12.25 15.26
CA ARG A 167 14.75 -11.35 14.16
C ARG A 167 14.50 -9.86 14.47
N PRO A 168 15.46 -9.15 15.10
CA PRO A 168 15.28 -7.78 15.55
C PRO A 168 15.44 -6.71 14.45
N ALA A 169 15.64 -7.07 13.17
CA ALA A 169 15.91 -6.11 12.08
C ALA A 169 14.67 -5.61 11.32
N LEU A 170 13.45 -5.98 11.73
CA LEU A 170 12.19 -5.60 11.05
C LEU A 170 11.25 -4.76 11.94
N THR A 171 11.81 -3.90 12.80
CA THR A 171 11.01 -2.94 13.58
C THR A 171 10.72 -1.69 12.76
N ASN A 172 9.96 -1.84 11.67
CA ASN A 172 9.22 -0.72 11.09
C ASN A 172 7.82 -0.71 11.71
N ARG A 173 7.30 0.46 12.07
CA ARG A 173 6.04 0.63 12.85
C ARG A 173 4.83 -0.07 12.19
N PHE A 174 4.88 -0.24 10.87
CA PHE A 174 3.93 -0.99 10.05
C PHE A 174 3.83 -2.49 10.37
N PHE A 175 4.92 -3.14 10.80
CA PHE A 175 4.92 -4.56 11.12
C PHE A 175 4.32 -4.83 12.51
N LEU A 176 4.58 -3.93 13.47
CA LEU A 176 4.07 -4.01 14.84
C LEU A 176 2.55 -3.75 14.91
N ILE A 177 2.02 -2.82 14.11
CA ILE A 177 0.57 -2.57 14.03
C ILE A 177 -0.15 -3.79 13.40
N LYS A 178 0.42 -4.39 12.34
CA LYS A 178 -0.08 -5.65 11.78
C LYS A 178 -0.09 -6.79 12.81
N ILE A 179 0.88 -6.89 13.72
CA ILE A 179 0.89 -7.89 14.79
C ILE A 179 -0.17 -7.61 15.88
N ILE A 180 -0.34 -6.36 16.31
CA ILE A 180 -1.28 -5.99 17.39
C ILE A 180 -2.74 -6.19 16.94
N ILE A 181 -3.06 -5.84 15.68
CA ILE A 181 -4.40 -5.97 15.11
C ILE A 181 -4.76 -7.45 14.86
N ILE A 182 -3.79 -8.29 14.46
CA ILE A 182 -4.02 -9.73 14.19
C ILE A 182 -4.13 -10.55 15.49
N THR A 183 -3.49 -10.13 16.59
CA THR A 183 -3.42 -10.92 17.83
C THR A 183 -4.45 -10.54 18.89
N GLY A 184 -5.19 -9.43 18.72
CA GLY A 184 -6.17 -8.97 19.71
C GLY A 184 -5.58 -8.59 21.06
N ILE A 185 -4.26 -8.37 21.16
CA ILE A 185 -3.58 -8.06 22.43
C ILE A 185 -3.81 -6.58 22.76
N SER A 186 -4.85 -6.28 23.53
CA SER A 186 -5.17 -4.95 24.06
C SER A 186 -4.28 -4.50 25.23
N SER A 187 -3.12 -5.13 25.45
CA SER A 187 -2.29 -4.87 26.64
C SER A 187 -0.78 -4.75 26.40
N PHE A 188 -0.31 -4.30 25.23
CA PHE A 188 1.11 -3.96 25.07
C PHE A 188 1.42 -2.61 25.73
N ARG A 189 1.76 -2.63 27.04
CA ARG A 189 2.46 -1.50 27.69
C ARG A 189 3.97 -1.66 27.49
N PRO A 190 4.65 -0.74 26.79
CA PRO A 190 6.10 -0.77 26.72
C PRO A 190 6.66 -0.55 28.14
N LYS A 191 7.51 -1.47 28.62
CA LYS A 191 8.29 -1.22 29.85
C LYS A 191 9.16 0.00 29.61
N ARG A 192 8.85 1.13 30.26
CA ARG A 192 9.77 2.28 30.37
C ARG A 192 11.03 1.79 31.08
N LYS A 193 12.13 1.62 30.34
CA LYS A 193 13.46 1.61 30.97
C LYS A 193 13.67 3.00 31.55
N ARG A 194 13.65 3.12 32.89
CA ARG A 194 14.15 4.33 33.56
C ARG A 194 15.63 4.45 33.22
N LEU A 195 15.99 5.51 32.51
CA LEU A 195 17.39 5.93 32.41
C LEU A 195 17.85 6.33 33.82
N PRO A 196 19.06 5.94 34.25
CA PRO A 196 19.60 6.35 35.52
C PRO A 196 19.84 7.87 35.50
N ILE A 197 19.27 8.57 36.46
CA ILE A 197 19.57 9.97 36.73
C ILE A 197 21.00 9.98 37.30
N ARG A 198 21.95 10.53 36.55
CA ARG A 198 23.27 10.89 37.11
C ARG A 198 23.05 12.02 38.10
N LYS A 199 23.48 11.80 39.34
CA LYS A 199 23.69 12.86 40.34
C LYS A 199 24.95 13.64 39.98
#